data_AF-A0A953AAY4-F1
#
_entry.id   AF-A0A953AAY4-F1
#
_cell.length_a   1.000
_cell.length_b   1.000
_cell.length_c   1.000
_cell.angle_alpha   90.00
_cell.angle_beta   90.00
_cell.angle_gamma   90.00
#
_symmetry.space_group_name_H-M   'P 1'
#
loop_
_entity.id
_entity.type
_entity.pdbx_description
1 polymer ?
#
loop_
_entity_poly.entity_id
_entity_poly.type
_entity_poly.pdbx_seq_one_letter_code
_entity_poly.pdbx_strand_id
1 'polypeptide(L)'
;MNGQRQARWIVSGIVEAPVEAVADVLCAIQAGPVNDHNGIVLATEGLAAFGEIVLSGGPRQFTATVGTPPVTSVEVDVDREHRRVAVQGHFWYRGIYTVEPHERGSRIVYRAENIARGVVGRLVPLWQRRFDRDMRERLARLLQAMGTILGCAAYPTAA
;
A
#
# COMPACT_ATOMS: atom_id res chain seq x y z
N MET A 1 29.03 3.41 4.09
CA MET A 1 28.32 2.79 5.22
C MET A 1 27.69 3.89 6.06
N ASN A 2 26.40 4.17 5.89
CA ASN A 2 25.65 5.08 6.78
C ASN A 2 24.51 4.28 7.40
N GLY A 3 24.70 3.92 8.67
CA GLY A 3 23.77 3.14 9.47
C GLY A 3 22.45 3.85 9.69
N GLN A 4 21.37 3.15 9.33
CA GLN A 4 20.17 2.97 10.15
C GLN A 4 19.63 4.21 10.87
N ARG A 5 18.68 4.92 10.23
CA ARG A 5 17.52 5.50 10.95
C ARG A 5 16.38 5.87 10.00
N GLN A 6 15.46 4.94 9.76
CA GLN A 6 14.02 5.25 9.65
C GLN A 6 13.15 3.97 9.68
N ALA A 7 13.22 3.22 10.78
CA ALA A 7 12.20 2.22 11.13
C ALA A 7 11.08 2.87 11.96
N ARG A 8 10.56 4.03 11.54
CA ARG A 8 9.48 4.72 12.29
C ARG A 8 8.09 4.39 11.74
N TRP A 9 8.00 3.99 10.47
CA TRP A 9 6.73 3.79 9.78
C TRP A 9 6.69 2.44 9.11
N ILE A 10 6.63 1.40 9.93
CA ILE A 10 6.49 0.03 9.47
C ILE A 10 5.39 -0.59 10.33
N VAL A 11 4.36 -1.11 9.68
CA VAL A 11 3.29 -1.89 10.30
C VAL A 11 3.13 -3.18 9.51
N SER A 12 2.71 -4.25 10.18
CA SER A 12 2.51 -5.54 9.51
C SER A 12 1.26 -6.25 9.96
N GLY A 13 0.86 -7.25 9.19
CA GLY A 13 -0.25 -8.15 9.50
C GLY A 13 -0.05 -9.50 8.85
N ILE A 14 -0.82 -10.47 9.30
CA ILE A 14 -0.80 -11.84 8.79
C ILE A 14 -2.04 -12.08 7.94
N VAL A 15 -1.86 -12.81 6.85
CA VAL A 15 -2.91 -13.42 6.04
C VAL A 15 -2.66 -14.93 6.06
N GLU A 16 -3.63 -15.71 6.50
CA GLU A 16 -3.51 -17.17 6.64
C GLU A 16 -3.71 -17.90 5.30
N ALA A 17 -2.92 -17.49 4.30
CA ALA A 17 -2.87 -18.05 2.96
C ALA A 17 -1.42 -18.13 2.44
N PRO A 18 -1.15 -18.97 1.42
CA PRO A 18 0.17 -19.08 0.81
C PRO A 18 0.68 -17.75 0.23
N VAL A 19 1.99 -17.54 0.27
CA VAL A 19 2.63 -16.29 -0.12
C VAL A 19 2.39 -15.94 -1.59
N GLU A 20 2.27 -16.95 -2.45
CA GLU A 20 1.97 -16.80 -3.87
C GLU A 20 0.55 -16.26 -4.07
N ALA A 21 -0.45 -16.85 -3.40
CA ALA A 21 -1.84 -16.42 -3.50
C ALA A 21 -2.03 -14.98 -2.99
N VAL A 22 -1.36 -14.63 -1.89
CA VAL A 22 -1.41 -13.27 -1.34
C VAL A 22 -0.69 -12.28 -2.26
N ALA A 23 0.43 -12.68 -2.86
CA ALA A 23 1.15 -11.84 -3.83
C ALA A 23 0.36 -11.61 -5.10
N ASP A 24 -0.35 -12.62 -5.59
CA ASP A 24 -1.22 -12.50 -6.76
C ASP A 24 -2.32 -11.47 -6.51
N VAL A 25 -2.96 -11.50 -5.34
CA VAL A 25 -3.98 -10.49 -4.95
C VAL A 25 -3.35 -9.11 -4.77
N LEU A 26 -2.21 -8.99 -4.06
CA LEU A 26 -1.55 -7.70 -3.85
C LEU A 26 -1.13 -7.05 -5.18
N CYS A 27 -0.57 -7.85 -6.10
CA CYS A 27 0.01 -7.39 -7.35
C CYS A 27 -0.96 -7.46 -8.55
N ALA A 28 -2.23 -7.81 -8.31
CA ALA A 28 -3.30 -7.75 -9.30
C ALA A 28 -3.60 -6.27 -9.63
N ILE A 29 -2.78 -5.70 -10.51
CA ILE A 29 -2.84 -4.31 -10.95
C ILE A 29 -2.67 -4.27 -12.47
N GLN A 30 -3.72 -3.78 -13.12
CA GLN A 30 -3.85 -3.63 -14.57
C GLN A 30 -4.53 -2.29 -14.88
N ALA A 31 -4.37 -1.81 -16.12
CA ALA A 31 -5.10 -0.64 -16.58
C ALA A 31 -6.61 -0.92 -16.57
N GLY A 32 -7.41 0.07 -16.14
CA GLY A 32 -8.85 -0.06 -15.94
C GLY A 32 -9.31 0.41 -14.56
N PRO A 33 -10.60 0.24 -14.24
CA PRO A 33 -11.14 0.67 -12.96
C PRO A 33 -10.55 -0.15 -11.80
N VAL A 34 -10.33 0.51 -10.68
CA VAL A 34 -9.94 -0.12 -9.42
C VAL A 34 -11.14 -0.82 -8.79
N ASN A 35 -10.95 -2.04 -8.32
CA ASN A 35 -11.93 -2.83 -7.58
C ASN A 35 -11.20 -3.86 -6.69
N ASP A 36 -11.95 -4.76 -6.06
CA ASP A 36 -11.42 -5.77 -5.15
C ASP A 36 -10.41 -6.73 -5.81
N HIS A 37 -10.49 -6.90 -7.14
CA HIS A 37 -9.60 -7.78 -7.92
C HIS A 37 -8.61 -7.01 -8.81
N ASN A 38 -8.64 -5.68 -8.81
CA ASN A 38 -7.70 -4.85 -9.56
C ASN A 38 -7.33 -3.61 -8.76
N GLY A 39 -6.12 -3.56 -8.22
CA GLY A 39 -5.63 -2.41 -7.46
C GLY A 39 -6.21 -2.32 -6.04
N ILE A 40 -6.41 -3.45 -5.37
CA ILE A 40 -6.94 -3.52 -3.98
C ILE A 40 -6.23 -2.56 -2.99
N VAL A 41 -4.93 -2.33 -3.19
CA VAL A 41 -4.17 -1.33 -2.41
C VAL A 41 -4.84 0.04 -2.52
N LEU A 42 -5.11 0.52 -3.75
CA LEU A 42 -5.76 1.81 -3.97
C LEU A 42 -7.20 1.84 -3.45
N ALA A 43 -7.94 0.73 -3.59
CA ALA A 43 -9.29 0.61 -3.06
C ALA A 43 -9.34 0.82 -1.53
N THR A 44 -8.28 0.45 -0.82
CA THR A 44 -8.21 0.47 0.65
C THR A 44 -7.45 1.67 1.23
N GLU A 45 -6.79 2.47 0.38
CA GLU A 45 -6.11 3.74 0.73
C GLU A 45 -7.08 4.88 1.09
N GLY A 46 -8.39 4.69 0.88
CA GLY A 46 -9.42 5.70 1.15
C GLY A 46 -9.60 6.72 0.03
N LEU A 47 -8.91 6.54 -1.10
CA LEU A 47 -9.02 7.42 -2.27
C LEU A 47 -10.39 7.33 -2.94
N ALA A 48 -11.07 6.19 -2.81
CA ALA A 48 -12.42 5.99 -3.36
C ALA A 48 -13.45 6.98 -2.81
N ALA A 49 -13.20 7.58 -1.63
CA ALA A 49 -14.04 8.64 -1.08
C ALA A 49 -14.04 9.92 -1.94
N PHE A 50 -13.06 10.10 -2.82
CA PHE A 50 -12.94 11.25 -3.72
C PHE A 50 -13.45 10.97 -5.15
N GLY A 51 -13.94 9.76 -5.42
CA GLY A 51 -14.50 9.36 -6.70
C GLY A 51 -13.93 8.04 -7.23
N GLU A 52 -14.35 7.70 -8.45
CA GLU A 52 -13.85 6.52 -9.17
C GLU A 52 -12.33 6.62 -9.38
N ILE A 53 -11.63 5.49 -9.20
CA ILE A 53 -10.19 5.41 -9.42
C ILE A 53 -9.96 4.58 -10.68
N VAL A 54 -9.26 5.16 -11.66
CA VAL A 54 -8.91 4.49 -12.92
C VAL A 54 -7.39 4.41 -13.04
N LEU A 55 -6.90 3.20 -13.25
CA LEU A 55 -5.49 2.90 -13.52
C LEU A 55 -5.21 3.00 -15.03
N SER A 56 -4.07 3.60 -15.38
CA SER A 56 -3.55 3.69 -16.74
C SER A 56 -2.04 3.40 -16.76
N GLY A 57 -1.49 3.03 -17.92
CA GLY A 57 -0.07 2.65 -18.07
C GLY A 57 0.15 1.13 -17.98
N GLY A 58 1.26 0.71 -17.37
CA GLY A 58 1.65 -0.68 -17.17
C GLY A 58 2.86 -1.15 -17.99
N PRO A 59 3.35 -2.39 -17.75
CA PRO A 59 2.86 -3.37 -16.76
C PRO A 59 3.50 -3.25 -15.37
N ARG A 60 4.52 -2.39 -15.22
CA ARG A 60 5.24 -2.18 -13.94
C ARG A 60 4.96 -0.83 -13.30
N GLN A 61 4.59 0.17 -14.09
CA GLN A 61 4.32 1.53 -13.60
C GLN A 61 2.96 1.98 -14.09
N PHE A 62 2.12 2.42 -13.17
CA PHE A 62 0.77 2.86 -13.45
C PHE A 62 0.55 4.25 -12.86
N THR A 63 -0.38 4.98 -13.45
CA THR A 63 -0.95 6.20 -12.87
C THR A 63 -2.40 5.92 -12.53
N ALA A 64 -2.78 6.11 -11.27
CA ALA A 64 -4.18 6.07 -10.84
C ALA A 64 -4.73 7.50 -10.77
N THR A 65 -5.74 7.80 -11.57
CA THR A 65 -6.49 9.06 -11.53
C THR A 65 -7.76 8.89 -10.71
N VAL A 66 -8.10 9.85 -9.86
CA VAL A 66 -9.26 9.79 -8.97
C VAL A 66 -10.27 10.87 -9.35
N GLY A 67 -11.53 10.47 -9.56
CA GLY A 67 -12.66 11.36 -9.87
C GLY A 67 -12.84 11.66 -11.36
N THR A 68 -14.03 12.17 -11.71
CA THR A 68 -14.41 12.57 -13.07
C THR A 68 -15.11 13.94 -13.02
N PRO A 69 -14.42 15.05 -13.37
CA PRO A 69 -13.03 15.14 -13.82
C PRO A 69 -12.00 14.79 -12.72
N PRO A 70 -10.75 14.41 -13.08
CA PRO A 70 -9.75 14.01 -12.10
C PRO A 70 -9.40 15.12 -11.09
N VAL A 71 -9.48 14.80 -9.81
CA VAL A 71 -9.13 15.73 -8.71
C VAL A 71 -7.71 15.49 -8.18
N THR A 72 -7.15 14.30 -8.38
CA THR A 72 -5.77 13.95 -8.04
C THR A 72 -5.29 12.76 -8.86
N SER A 73 -3.98 12.57 -8.92
CA SER A 73 -3.34 11.35 -9.42
C SER A 73 -2.34 10.78 -8.42
N VAL A 74 -2.10 9.48 -8.50
CA VAL A 74 -1.09 8.77 -7.71
C VAL A 74 -0.27 7.85 -8.62
N GLU A 75 1.04 7.78 -8.38
CA GLU A 75 1.92 6.85 -9.05
C GLU A 75 1.90 5.49 -8.34
N VAL A 76 1.89 4.42 -9.11
CA VAL A 76 1.88 3.04 -8.61
C VAL A 76 2.95 2.23 -9.31
N ASP A 77 3.92 1.73 -8.55
CA ASP A 77 4.94 0.80 -9.04
C ASP A 77 4.64 -0.61 -8.57
N VAL A 78 4.73 -1.58 -9.48
CA VAL A 78 4.40 -2.99 -9.24
C VAL A 78 5.58 -3.86 -9.62
N ASP A 79 6.08 -4.58 -8.63
CA ASP A 79 7.19 -5.51 -8.75
C ASP A 79 6.72 -6.91 -8.30
N ARG A 80 6.31 -7.70 -9.28
CA ARG A 80 5.77 -9.06 -9.08
C ARG A 80 6.83 -10.05 -8.65
N GLU A 81 8.07 -9.83 -9.09
CA GLU A 81 9.21 -10.69 -8.74
C GLU A 81 9.52 -10.59 -7.24
N HIS A 82 9.43 -9.38 -6.69
CA HIS A 82 9.65 -9.13 -5.26
C HIS A 82 8.35 -9.03 -4.44
N ARG A 83 7.19 -9.40 -5.02
CA ARG A 83 5.86 -9.36 -4.38
C ARG A 83 5.57 -8.02 -3.69
N ARG A 84 5.82 -6.93 -4.43
CA ARG A 84 5.85 -5.57 -3.91
C ARG A 84 5.00 -4.63 -4.74
N VAL A 85 4.25 -3.78 -4.06
CA VAL A 85 3.53 -2.65 -4.64
C VAL A 85 3.94 -1.38 -3.89
N ALA A 86 4.26 -0.32 -4.63
CA ALA A 86 4.52 0.98 -4.05
C ALA A 86 3.54 2.02 -4.59
N VAL A 87 3.03 2.87 -3.71
CA VAL A 87 2.06 3.93 -4.03
C VAL A 87 2.64 5.27 -3.59
N GLN A 88 2.61 6.26 -4.48
CA GLN A 88 3.12 7.59 -4.24
C GLN A 88 2.10 8.63 -4.74
N GLY A 89 1.34 9.19 -3.81
CA GLY A 89 0.35 10.24 -4.09
C GLY A 89 0.62 11.57 -3.40
N HIS A 90 1.52 11.61 -2.43
CA HIS A 90 1.80 12.79 -1.62
C HIS A 90 3.22 13.27 -1.82
N PHE A 91 3.43 14.58 -1.64
CA PHE A 91 4.74 15.21 -1.83
C PHE A 91 5.82 14.75 -0.82
N TRP A 92 5.46 14.02 0.23
CA TRP A 92 6.37 13.72 1.34
C TRP A 92 6.60 12.25 1.64
N TYR A 93 5.75 11.32 1.18
CA TYR A 93 6.02 9.90 1.38
C TYR A 93 5.59 8.99 0.24
N ARG A 94 6.23 7.83 0.21
CA ARG A 94 5.93 6.69 -0.64
C ARG A 94 5.58 5.49 0.23
N GLY A 95 4.38 4.96 0.08
CA GLY A 95 3.93 3.75 0.75
C GLY A 95 4.39 2.51 -0.01
N ILE A 96 4.90 1.51 0.68
CA ILE A 96 5.41 0.27 0.09
C ILE A 96 4.80 -0.92 0.84
N TYR A 97 4.14 -1.78 0.09
CA TYR A 97 3.56 -3.03 0.55
C TYR A 97 4.41 -4.18 0.01
N THR A 98 4.81 -5.10 0.88
CA THR A 98 5.53 -6.32 0.51
C THR A 98 4.87 -7.55 1.13
N VAL A 99 4.91 -8.67 0.41
CA VAL A 99 4.49 -9.97 0.93
C VAL A 99 5.71 -10.83 1.25
N GLU A 100 5.79 -11.30 2.49
CA GLU A 100 6.85 -12.17 3.01
C GLU A 100 6.25 -13.52 3.47
N PRO A 101 6.95 -14.65 3.29
CA PRO A 101 6.53 -15.92 3.89
C PRO A 101 6.47 -15.84 5.41
N HIS A 102 5.50 -16.52 6.03
CA HIS A 102 5.34 -16.60 7.47
C HIS A 102 4.85 -18.00 7.90
N GLU A 103 5.18 -18.43 9.10
CA GLU A 103 4.78 -19.78 9.61
C GLU A 103 3.25 -19.99 9.61
N ARG A 104 2.47 -18.92 9.74
CA ARG A 104 1.00 -18.92 9.70
C ARG A 104 0.41 -18.63 8.31
N GLY A 105 1.24 -18.56 7.26
CA GLY A 105 0.84 -18.20 5.90
C GLY A 105 1.73 -17.11 5.33
N SER A 106 1.24 -15.86 5.34
CA SER A 106 1.93 -14.72 4.75
C SER A 106 1.93 -13.51 5.67
N ARG A 107 3.02 -12.77 5.67
CA ARG A 107 3.13 -11.47 6.33
C ARG A 107 3.07 -10.36 5.30
N ILE A 108 2.09 -9.47 5.43
CA ILE A 108 2.08 -8.18 4.72
C ILE A 108 2.85 -7.18 5.56
N VAL A 109 3.84 -6.53 4.96
CA VAL A 109 4.57 -5.41 5.57
C VAL A 109 4.23 -4.14 4.79
N TYR A 110 3.74 -3.14 5.51
CA TYR A 110 3.51 -1.80 4.99
C TYR A 110 4.53 -0.83 5.59
N ARG A 111 5.40 -0.30 4.73
CA ARG A 111 6.42 0.69 5.07
C ARG A 111 6.14 2.02 4.38
N ALA A 112 6.29 3.13 5.09
CA ALA A 112 6.31 4.46 4.47
C ALA A 112 7.74 5.01 4.45
N GLU A 113 8.18 5.46 3.29
CA GLU A 113 9.48 6.11 3.08
C GLU A 113 9.28 7.60 2.85
N ASN A 114 10.05 8.44 3.54
CA ASN A 114 10.04 9.87 3.31
C ASN A 114 10.78 10.21 2.01
N ILE A 115 10.07 10.83 1.07
CA ILE A 115 10.61 11.27 -0.22
C ILE A 115 10.77 12.80 -0.30
N ALA A 116 10.30 13.55 0.71
CA ALA A 116 10.45 14.99 0.73
C ALA A 116 11.92 15.39 0.84
N ARG A 117 12.34 16.32 -0.02
CA ARG A 117 13.68 16.92 0.00
C ARG A 117 13.65 18.30 0.67
N GLY A 118 14.79 18.75 1.17
CA GLY A 118 14.96 20.11 1.67
C GLY A 118 14.19 20.42 2.97
N VAL A 119 13.75 21.66 3.11
CA VAL A 119 13.10 22.20 4.34
C VAL A 119 11.81 21.44 4.68
N VAL A 120 11.04 21.04 3.67
CA VAL A 120 9.81 20.25 3.82
C VAL A 120 10.10 18.89 4.50
N GLY A 121 11.20 18.24 4.12
CA GLY A 121 11.66 17.00 4.75
C GLY A 121 11.94 17.13 6.26
N ARG A 122 12.36 18.33 6.72
CA ARG A 122 12.60 18.63 8.14
C ARG A 122 11.32 18.93 8.93
N LEU A 123 10.24 19.30 8.24
CA LEU A 123 8.93 19.57 8.85
C LEU A 123 8.04 18.33 8.94
N VAL A 124 8.35 17.26 8.20
CA VAL A 124 7.63 15.98 8.26
C VAL A 124 7.37 15.52 9.71
N PRO A 125 8.32 15.59 10.68
CA PRO A 125 8.11 15.32 12.12
C PRO A 125 6.86 15.91 12.77
N LEU A 126 6.41 17.08 12.30
CA LEU A 126 5.24 17.77 12.85
C LEU A 126 3.93 17.17 12.36
N TRP A 127 3.91 16.54 11.18
CA TRP A 127 2.73 15.88 10.60
C TRP A 127 2.61 14.39 10.97
N GLN A 128 3.57 13.83 11.72
CA GLN A 128 3.66 12.39 11.99
C GLN A 128 2.78 11.89 13.14
N ARG A 129 2.25 12.79 14.01
CA ARG A 129 1.62 12.37 15.29
C ARG A 129 0.47 11.39 15.13
N ARG A 130 -0.21 11.35 13.98
CA ARG A 130 -1.33 10.45 13.68
C ARG A 130 -1.02 9.43 12.61
N PHE A 131 0.09 9.58 11.90
CA PHE A 131 0.41 8.80 10.72
C PHE A 131 0.58 7.32 11.03
N ASP A 132 1.15 6.96 12.18
CA ASP A 132 1.28 5.56 12.61
C ASP A 132 -0.08 4.88 12.77
N ARG A 133 -1.08 5.60 13.29
CA ARG A 133 -2.45 5.09 13.42
C ARG A 133 -3.11 4.98 12.06
N ASP A 134 -3.00 6.00 11.22
CA ASP A 134 -3.57 6.01 9.87
C ASP A 134 -2.98 4.86 9.02
N MET A 135 -1.69 4.55 9.18
CA MET A 135 -1.05 3.40 8.54
C MET A 135 -1.62 2.07 9.01
N ARG A 136 -1.86 1.91 10.33
CA ARG A 136 -2.49 0.70 10.88
C ARG A 136 -3.92 0.53 10.38
N GLU A 137 -4.68 1.61 10.29
CA GLU A 137 -6.05 1.58 9.78
C GLU A 137 -6.08 1.22 8.28
N ARG A 138 -5.19 1.79 7.46
CA ARG A 138 -5.04 1.41 6.05
C ARG A 138 -4.67 -0.05 5.89
N LEU A 139 -3.66 -0.51 6.64
CA LEU A 139 -3.28 -1.91 6.62
C LEU A 139 -4.42 -2.83 7.08
N ALA A 140 -5.17 -2.47 8.12
CA ALA A 140 -6.31 -3.26 8.59
C ALA A 140 -7.40 -3.41 7.51
N ARG A 141 -7.71 -2.33 6.77
CA ARG A 141 -8.65 -2.38 5.63
C ARG A 141 -8.13 -3.29 4.51
N LEU A 142 -6.84 -3.20 4.18
CA LEU A 142 -6.21 -4.07 3.19
C LEU A 142 -6.32 -5.55 3.59
N LEU A 143 -5.97 -5.87 4.84
CA LEU A 143 -6.03 -7.22 5.37
C LEU A 143 -7.47 -7.76 5.35
N GLN A 144 -8.44 -6.95 5.77
CA GLN A 144 -9.85 -7.34 5.73
C GLN A 144 -10.30 -7.68 4.31
N ALA A 145 -9.98 -6.82 3.33
CA ALA A 145 -10.33 -7.06 1.93
C ALA A 145 -9.64 -8.33 1.37
N MET A 146 -8.35 -8.54 1.68
CA MET A 146 -7.62 -9.75 1.30
C MET A 146 -8.23 -11.01 1.93
N GLY A 147 -8.59 -10.96 3.22
CA GLY A 147 -9.26 -12.06 3.92
C GLY A 147 -10.59 -12.43 3.27
N THR A 148 -11.38 -11.43 2.84
CA THR A 148 -12.62 -11.65 2.10
C THR A 148 -12.37 -12.31 0.73
N ILE A 149 -11.41 -11.81 -0.05
CA ILE A 149 -11.11 -12.35 -1.39
C ILE A 149 -10.58 -13.77 -1.33
N LEU A 150 -9.71 -14.05 -0.35
CA LEU A 150 -9.05 -15.34 -0.19
C LEU A 150 -9.86 -16.33 0.67
N GLY A 151 -10.96 -15.87 1.28
CA GLY A 151 -11.78 -16.69 2.19
C GLY A 151 -11.01 -17.18 3.43
N CYS A 152 -10.08 -16.39 3.96
CA CYS A 152 -9.20 -16.77 5.05
C CYS A 152 -9.10 -15.70 6.14
N ALA A 153 -8.52 -16.06 7.28
CA ALA A 153 -8.25 -15.11 8.35
C ALA A 153 -7.12 -14.15 7.96
N ALA A 154 -7.34 -12.86 8.18
CA ALA A 154 -6.35 -11.82 7.97
C ALA A 154 -6.46 -10.77 9.09
N TYR A 155 -5.35 -10.48 9.76
CA TYR A 155 -5.36 -9.63 10.95
C TYR A 155 -4.05 -8.85 11.15
N PRO A 156 -4.09 -7.61 11.68
CA PRO A 156 -2.88 -6.87 12.03
C PRO A 156 -2.06 -7.58 13.10
N THR A 157 -0.73 -7.49 13.01
CA THR A 157 0.14 -7.90 14.12
C THR A 157 0.24 -6.76 15.14
N ALA A 158 0.21 -7.10 16.44
CA ALA A 158 0.61 -6.14 17.47
C ALA A 158 2.07 -5.72 17.22
N ALA A 159 2.36 -4.43 17.44
CA ALA A 159 3.71 -3.90 17.35
C ALA A 159 4.43 -4.01 18.69
#